data_AF-A0A7V9IPY4-F1
#
_entry.id   AF-A0A7V9IPY4-F1
#
_cell.length_a   1.000
_cell.length_b   1.000
_cell.length_c   1.000
_cell.angle_alpha   90.00
_cell.angle_beta   90.00
_cell.angle_gamma   90.00
#
_symmetry.space_group_name_H-M   'P 1'
#
loop_
_entity.id
_entity.type
_entity.pdbx_description
1 polymer ?
#
loop_
_entity_poly.entity_id
_entity_poly.type
_entity_poly.pdbx_seq_one_letter_code
_entity_poly.pdbx_strand_id
1 'polypeptide(L)'
;MTEISGIPYGAARFDKEGAALNANDVKVPAGTTDLFVLSHGWNNDDAAAEKLYRELFENFAAVAPDVVKNRKLAIIGVIWPSKKFTDVVDAAVEAQGSASAGVAGNSKAADDTIKKKLDKIATMFGPEAATKIKKAKALIAKLESDPAARPVCERAAQPARSERGTRRR
;
A
#
# COMPACT_ATOMS: atom_id res chain seq x y z
N MET A 1 8.05 25.59 3.03
CA MET A 1 6.63 25.19 3.22
C MET A 1 5.91 25.56 1.94
N THR A 2 5.09 24.65 1.40
CA THR A 2 4.26 24.93 0.22
C THR A 2 2.90 25.45 0.66
N GLU A 3 2.02 25.79 -0.28
CA GLU A 3 0.64 26.20 0.02
C GLU A 3 -0.37 25.41 -0.82
N ILE A 4 -1.59 25.29 -0.31
CA ILE A 4 -2.76 24.79 -1.02
C ILE A 4 -3.84 25.88 -0.88
N SER A 5 -4.16 26.56 -1.98
CA SER A 5 -5.14 27.66 -1.99
C SER A 5 -4.88 28.75 -0.93
N GLY A 6 -3.61 29.12 -0.74
CA GLY A 6 -3.20 30.13 0.25
C GLY A 6 -3.13 29.61 1.71
N ILE A 7 -3.37 28.32 1.94
CA ILE A 7 -3.22 27.68 3.24
C ILE A 7 -1.83 27.01 3.30
N PRO A 8 -0.99 27.32 4.30
CA PRO A 8 0.30 26.67 4.50
C PRO A 8 0.20 25.15 4.60
N TYR A 9 1.01 24.44 3.83
CA TYR A 9 1.05 22.98 3.74
C TYR A 9 2.46 22.42 3.94
N GLY A 10 2.56 21.42 4.84
CA GLY A 10 3.74 20.59 5.04
C GLY A 10 3.44 19.10 4.90
N ALA A 11 4.34 18.34 4.28
CA ALA A 11 4.24 16.89 4.17
C ALA A 11 5.18 16.23 5.20
N ALA A 12 4.62 15.52 6.17
CA ALA A 12 5.36 14.70 7.12
C ALA A 12 5.52 13.29 6.55
N ARG A 13 6.76 12.93 6.19
CA ARG A 13 7.10 11.65 5.58
C ARG A 13 7.62 10.68 6.62
N PHE A 14 7.13 9.46 6.56
CA PHE A 14 7.53 8.36 7.43
C PHE A 14 8.02 7.18 6.60
N ASP A 15 8.91 6.36 7.15
CA ASP A 15 9.26 5.07 6.57
C ASP A 15 8.29 3.97 7.02
N LYS A 16 8.57 2.73 6.60
CA LYS A 16 7.71 1.56 6.89
C LYS A 16 7.78 1.12 8.36
N GLU A 17 8.81 1.56 9.09
CA GLU A 17 8.96 1.39 10.54
C GLU A 17 8.25 2.50 11.32
N GLY A 18 7.74 3.53 10.64
CA GLY A 18 7.10 4.69 11.25
C GLY A 18 8.09 5.74 11.76
N ALA A 19 9.36 5.67 11.36
CA ALA A 19 10.33 6.71 11.67
C ALA A 19 10.15 7.90 10.72
N ALA A 20 10.20 9.11 11.28
CA ALA A 20 10.05 10.34 10.51
C ALA A 20 11.31 10.60 9.66
N LEU A 21 11.13 10.73 8.34
CA LEU A 21 12.20 10.95 7.37
C LEU A 21 12.60 12.43 7.26
N ASN A 22 11.70 13.35 7.61
CA ASN A 22 11.89 14.79 7.43
C ASN A 22 11.37 15.61 8.63
N ALA A 23 11.48 15.08 9.85
CA ALA A 23 10.92 15.69 11.06
C ALA A 23 11.29 17.17 11.25
N ASN A 24 12.51 17.56 10.88
CA ASN A 24 13.01 18.94 11.04
C ASN A 24 12.45 19.92 9.99
N ASP A 25 11.89 19.41 8.89
CA ASP A 25 11.40 20.20 7.77
C ASP A 25 9.90 20.52 7.89
N VAL A 26 9.17 19.74 8.70
CA VAL A 26 7.75 19.92 8.96
C VAL A 26 7.57 20.97 10.05
N LYS A 27 7.12 22.17 9.65
CA LYS A 27 6.91 23.30 10.56
C LYS A 27 5.48 23.80 10.47
N VAL A 28 4.91 24.15 11.61
CA VAL A 28 3.64 24.88 11.68
C VAL A 28 3.96 26.37 11.83
N PRO A 29 3.41 27.26 10.97
CA PRO A 29 3.64 28.69 11.08
C PRO A 29 3.27 29.24 12.46
N ALA A 30 4.04 30.21 12.94
CA ALA A 30 3.75 30.84 14.22
C ALA A 30 2.39 31.55 14.18
N GLY A 31 1.58 31.31 15.22
CA GLY A 31 0.25 31.90 15.34
C GLY A 31 -0.85 31.20 14.54
N THR A 32 -0.60 30.02 13.95
CA THR A 32 -1.67 29.12 13.48
C THR A 32 -2.68 28.89 14.61
N THR A 33 -3.96 29.13 14.32
CA THR A 33 -5.08 28.92 15.26
C THR A 33 -5.69 27.55 15.10
N ASP A 34 -5.69 27.02 13.88
CA ASP A 34 -6.36 25.77 13.54
C ASP A 34 -5.45 24.94 12.62
N LEU A 35 -5.20 23.69 13.00
CA LEU A 35 -4.32 22.78 12.27
C LEU A 35 -5.12 21.57 11.76
N PHE A 36 -5.03 21.32 10.45
CA PHE A 36 -5.51 20.09 9.83
C PHE A 36 -4.38 19.09 9.71
N VAL A 37 -4.60 17.87 10.21
CA VAL A 37 -3.68 16.74 10.01
C VAL A 37 -4.40 15.67 9.20
N LEU A 38 -3.85 15.34 8.04
CA LEU A 38 -4.43 14.39 7.09
C LEU A 38 -3.55 13.16 6.99
N SER A 39 -4.19 12.04 6.71
CA SER A 39 -3.53 10.75 6.58
C SER A 39 -4.22 9.95 5.49
N HIS A 40 -3.45 9.37 4.58
CA HIS A 40 -3.99 8.54 3.50
C HIS A 40 -4.23 7.12 4.00
N GLY A 41 -4.76 6.23 3.15
CA GLY A 41 -5.04 4.84 3.49
C GLY A 41 -4.07 3.84 2.84
N TRP A 42 -4.34 2.56 3.09
CA TRP A 42 -3.67 1.41 2.49
C TRP A 42 -4.23 1.10 1.09
N ASN A 43 -4.02 1.99 0.12
CA ASN A 43 -4.11 1.73 -1.34
C ASN A 43 -3.70 3.00 -2.12
N ASN A 44 -2.89 3.85 -1.52
CA ASN A 44 -2.43 5.09 -2.14
C ASN A 44 -0.91 5.09 -2.10
N ASP A 45 -0.31 5.46 -3.23
CA ASP A 45 1.09 5.89 -3.29
C ASP A 45 1.19 7.34 -2.79
N ASP A 46 2.42 7.80 -2.52
CA ASP A 46 2.71 9.17 -2.06
C ASP A 46 2.07 10.22 -2.98
N ALA A 47 2.15 10.02 -4.30
CA ALA A 47 1.63 10.96 -5.28
C ALA A 47 0.09 11.07 -5.24
N ALA A 48 -0.63 9.95 -5.14
CA ALA A 48 -2.08 9.95 -5.00
C ALA A 48 -2.52 10.52 -3.65
N ALA A 49 -1.78 10.24 -2.58
CA ALA A 49 -2.05 10.85 -1.28
C ALA A 49 -1.96 12.38 -1.35
N GLU A 50 -0.86 12.91 -1.91
CA GLU A 50 -0.69 14.35 -2.08
C GLU A 50 -1.76 14.97 -2.99
N LYS A 51 -2.13 14.29 -4.08
CA LYS A 51 -3.20 14.74 -4.98
C LYS A 51 -4.53 14.87 -4.23
N LEU A 52 -4.91 13.86 -3.44
CA LEU A 52 -6.15 13.90 -2.66
C LEU A 52 -6.15 15.03 -1.62
N TYR A 53 -5.01 15.27 -0.95
CA TYR A 53 -4.91 16.36 0.01
C TYR A 53 -5.10 17.73 -0.67
N ARG A 54 -4.48 17.92 -1.84
CA ARG A 54 -4.65 19.14 -2.64
C ARG A 54 -6.09 19.35 -3.05
N GLU A 55 -6.69 18.34 -3.69
CA GLU A 55 -8.07 18.42 -4.17
C GLU A 55 -9.05 18.67 -3.02
N LEU A 56 -8.86 18.02 -1.86
CA LEU A 56 -9.68 18.26 -0.69
C LEU A 56 -9.63 19.72 -0.24
N PHE A 57 -8.42 20.29 -0.13
CA PHE A 57 -8.25 21.66 0.38
C PHE A 57 -8.55 22.75 -0.66
N GLU A 58 -8.41 22.44 -1.95
CA GLU A 58 -8.92 23.29 -3.03
C GLU A 58 -10.44 23.41 -2.96
N ASN A 59 -11.15 22.29 -2.81
CA ASN A 59 -12.60 22.28 -2.64
C ASN A 59 -13.03 22.93 -1.33
N PHE A 60 -12.33 22.66 -0.23
CA PHE A 60 -12.57 23.31 1.05
C PHE A 60 -12.46 24.83 0.95
N ALA A 61 -11.38 25.35 0.35
CA ALA A 61 -11.17 26.78 0.22
C ALA A 61 -12.25 27.44 -0.67
N ALA A 62 -12.74 26.73 -1.69
CA ALA A 62 -13.80 27.21 -2.57
C ALA A 62 -15.14 27.42 -1.85
N VAL A 63 -15.47 26.57 -0.87
CA VAL A 63 -16.76 26.63 -0.15
C VAL A 63 -16.65 27.23 1.26
N ALA A 64 -15.44 27.47 1.77
CA ALA A 64 -15.24 27.97 3.12
C ALA A 64 -15.89 29.35 3.32
N PRO A 65 -16.71 29.53 4.37
CA PRO A 65 -17.26 30.84 4.71
C PRO A 65 -16.17 31.77 5.25
N ASP A 66 -16.42 33.08 5.19
CA ASP A 66 -15.42 34.10 5.56
C ASP A 66 -14.91 33.95 7.01
N VAL A 67 -15.78 33.50 7.92
CA VAL A 67 -15.39 33.20 9.31
C VAL A 67 -14.27 32.15 9.41
N VAL A 68 -14.22 31.19 8.47
CA VAL A 68 -13.17 30.18 8.39
C VAL A 68 -11.95 30.73 7.65
N LYS A 69 -12.16 31.49 6.56
CA LYS A 69 -11.06 32.12 5.80
C LYS A 69 -10.25 33.13 6.64
N ASN A 70 -10.88 33.76 7.63
CA ASN A 70 -10.24 34.70 8.54
C ASN A 70 -9.45 34.01 9.69
N ARG A 71 -9.52 32.68 9.80
CA ARG A 71 -8.69 31.90 10.73
C ARG A 71 -7.27 31.75 10.18
N LYS A 72 -6.30 31.50 11.06
CA LYS A 72 -4.93 31.19 10.67
C LYS A 72 -4.78 29.67 10.55
N LEU A 73 -5.14 29.16 9.38
CA LEU A 73 -5.15 27.72 9.09
C LEU A 73 -3.75 27.21 8.72
N ALA A 74 -3.46 25.95 9.01
CA ALA A 74 -2.33 25.22 8.42
C ALA A 74 -2.70 23.75 8.19
N ILE A 75 -2.00 23.08 7.27
CA ILE A 75 -2.24 21.69 6.89
C ILE A 75 -0.94 20.90 7.01
N ILE A 76 -1.00 19.75 7.67
CA ILE A 76 0.06 18.73 7.66
C ILE A 76 -0.49 17.45 7.04
N GLY A 77 0.10 17.01 5.92
CA GLY A 77 -0.18 15.73 5.30
C GLY A 77 0.79 14.67 5.78
N VAL A 78 0.30 13.59 6.38
CA VAL A 78 1.09 12.41 6.73
C VAL A 78 1.21 11.53 5.49
N ILE A 79 2.45 11.17 5.13
CA ILE A 79 2.79 10.32 4.01
C ILE A 79 3.60 9.13 4.52
N TRP A 80 3.12 7.92 4.28
CA TRP A 80 3.83 6.67 4.59
C TRP A 80 3.92 5.79 3.34
N PRO A 81 4.89 4.86 3.28
CA PRO A 81 5.06 3.97 2.14
C PRO A 81 3.92 2.96 2.03
N SER A 82 2.86 3.35 1.34
CA SER A 82 1.78 2.49 0.86
C SER A 82 1.89 2.36 -0.66
N LYS A 83 1.32 1.29 -1.22
CA LYS A 83 1.33 1.03 -2.67
C LYS A 83 -0.09 0.79 -3.16
N LYS A 84 -0.37 1.17 -4.40
CA LYS A 84 -1.62 0.78 -5.06
C LYS A 84 -1.55 -0.70 -5.40
N PHE A 85 -2.68 -1.37 -5.26
CA PHE A 85 -2.81 -2.77 -5.69
C PHE A 85 -2.57 -2.93 -7.20
N THR A 86 -2.98 -1.94 -8.00
CA THR A 86 -2.73 -1.93 -9.45
C THR A 86 -1.24 -1.87 -9.76
N ASP A 87 -0.43 -1.09 -9.05
CA ASP A 87 1.03 -1.07 -9.28
C ASP A 87 1.67 -2.45 -9.01
N VAL A 88 1.09 -3.24 -8.10
CA VAL A 88 1.53 -4.62 -7.84
C VAL A 88 1.18 -5.54 -9.00
N VAL A 89 -0.02 -5.37 -9.57
CA VAL A 89 -0.50 -6.15 -10.72
C VAL A 89 0.21 -5.72 -11.99
N ASP A 90 0.33 -4.42 -12.26
CA ASP A 90 0.99 -3.82 -13.40
C ASP A 90 2.49 -4.08 -13.34
N ALA A 91 3.17 -3.96 -12.20
CA ALA A 91 4.55 -4.43 -12.12
C ALA A 91 4.66 -5.94 -12.37
N ALA A 92 3.67 -6.74 -11.99
CA ALA A 92 3.63 -8.16 -12.33
C ALA A 92 3.37 -8.41 -13.82
N VAL A 93 2.64 -7.52 -14.50
CA VAL A 93 2.31 -7.57 -15.93
C VAL A 93 3.43 -6.95 -16.79
N GLU A 94 4.07 -5.85 -16.42
CA GLU A 94 5.17 -5.22 -17.17
C GLU A 94 6.44 -6.08 -17.16
N ALA A 95 6.68 -6.87 -16.11
CA ALA A 95 7.70 -7.93 -16.16
C ALA A 95 7.35 -9.09 -17.09
N GLN A 96 6.16 -9.06 -17.67
CA GLN A 96 5.66 -9.92 -18.73
C GLN A 96 5.23 -9.06 -19.91
N GLY A 97 6.16 -8.54 -20.72
CA GLY A 97 5.83 -7.76 -21.93
C GLY A 97 4.52 -8.22 -22.58
N SER A 98 3.52 -7.33 -22.56
CA SER A 98 2.13 -7.48 -22.99
C SER A 98 1.58 -8.92 -23.08
N ALA A 99 0.95 -9.40 -22.02
CA ALA A 99 0.16 -10.64 -22.05
C ALA A 99 -1.35 -10.38 -22.18
N SER A 100 -1.77 -9.74 -23.26
CA SER A 100 -3.12 -10.00 -23.82
C SER A 100 -3.04 -11.24 -24.72
N ALA A 101 -2.84 -12.41 -24.11
CA ALA A 101 -2.96 -13.69 -24.78
C ALA A 101 -3.33 -14.77 -23.76
N GLY A 102 -4.61 -15.15 -23.79
CA GLY A 102 -5.11 -16.49 -23.46
C GLY A 102 -4.71 -17.10 -22.12
N VAL A 103 -5.66 -17.10 -21.18
CA VAL A 103 -5.79 -18.21 -20.21
C VAL A 103 -6.27 -19.44 -20.99
N ALA A 104 -5.38 -20.06 -21.76
CA ALA A 104 -5.59 -21.36 -22.38
C ALA A 104 -4.22 -21.90 -22.83
N GLY A 105 -3.58 -22.68 -21.97
CA GLY A 105 -2.36 -23.41 -22.35
C GLY A 105 -1.57 -23.96 -21.17
N ASN A 106 -1.88 -25.19 -20.77
CA ASN A 106 -1.06 -26.06 -19.93
C ASN A 106 0.38 -26.08 -20.42
N SER A 107 1.21 -25.23 -19.83
CA SER A 107 2.61 -25.15 -20.23
C SER A 107 3.47 -24.67 -19.07
N LYS A 108 4.69 -25.19 -19.04
CA LYS A 108 5.78 -24.77 -18.16
C LYS A 108 5.97 -23.23 -18.12
N ALA A 109 5.58 -22.53 -19.19
CA ALA A 109 5.59 -21.08 -19.28
C ALA A 109 4.57 -20.41 -18.33
N ALA A 110 3.41 -21.02 -18.09
CA ALA A 110 2.44 -20.57 -17.09
C ALA A 110 2.99 -20.79 -15.66
N ASP A 111 3.61 -21.94 -15.39
CA ASP A 111 4.26 -22.22 -14.10
C ASP A 111 5.40 -21.25 -13.80
N ASP A 112 6.24 -20.97 -14.78
CA ASP A 112 7.37 -20.05 -14.63
C ASP A 112 6.89 -18.59 -14.49
N THR A 113 5.76 -18.24 -15.12
CA THR A 113 5.05 -16.98 -14.88
C THR A 113 4.57 -16.87 -13.43
N ILE A 114 3.91 -17.90 -12.91
CA ILE A 114 3.40 -17.91 -11.52
C ILE A 114 4.56 -17.85 -10.52
N LYS A 115 5.67 -18.56 -10.77
CA LYS A 115 6.89 -18.48 -9.93
C LYS A 115 7.47 -17.06 -9.90
N LYS A 116 7.54 -16.37 -11.04
CA LYS A 116 8.01 -14.97 -11.11
C LYS A 116 7.10 -14.01 -10.34
N LYS A 117 5.77 -14.17 -10.45
CA LYS A 117 4.79 -13.39 -9.67
C LYS A 117 4.99 -13.60 -8.16
N LEU A 118 5.22 -14.83 -7.75
CA LEU A 118 5.51 -15.17 -6.36
C LEU A 118 6.85 -14.60 -5.86
N ASP A 119 7.90 -14.50 -6.68
CA ASP A 119 9.15 -13.81 -6.26
C ASP A 119 8.90 -12.33 -5.93
N LYS A 120 8.11 -11.65 -6.76
CA LYS A 120 7.76 -10.24 -6.54
C LYS A 120 6.92 -10.04 -5.30
N ILE A 121 6.01 -10.97 -5.01
CA ILE A 121 5.23 -10.96 -3.77
C ILE A 121 6.17 -11.21 -2.57
N ALA A 122 7.14 -12.13 -2.67
CA ALA A 122 8.06 -12.44 -1.58
C ALA A 122 8.92 -11.25 -1.15
N THR A 123 9.36 -10.42 -2.09
CA THR A 123 10.09 -9.18 -1.77
C THR A 123 9.23 -8.12 -1.09
N MET A 124 7.90 -8.19 -1.20
CA MET A 124 6.97 -7.23 -0.57
C MET A 124 6.58 -7.60 0.86
N PHE A 125 6.47 -8.88 1.18
CA PHE A 125 5.96 -9.36 2.48
C PHE A 125 7.08 -9.77 3.47
N GLY A 126 8.35 -9.56 3.13
CA GLY A 126 9.49 -9.82 4.01
C GLY A 126 9.87 -11.30 4.17
N PRO A 127 10.89 -11.61 4.98
CA PRO A 127 11.51 -12.95 5.04
C PRO A 127 10.57 -14.05 5.56
N GLU A 128 9.62 -13.73 6.44
CA GLU A 128 8.61 -14.70 6.91
C GLU A 128 7.68 -15.16 5.78
N ALA A 129 7.22 -14.23 4.94
CA ALA A 129 6.38 -14.56 3.80
C ALA A 129 7.16 -15.25 2.69
N ALA A 130 8.44 -14.91 2.51
CA ALA A 130 9.32 -15.57 1.55
C ALA A 130 9.40 -17.09 1.78
N THR A 131 9.35 -17.53 3.04
CA THR A 131 9.35 -18.97 3.39
C THR A 131 8.06 -19.66 2.95
N LYS A 132 6.90 -19.02 3.16
CA LYS A 132 5.59 -19.55 2.72
C LYS A 132 5.47 -19.55 1.20
N ILE A 133 6.00 -18.51 0.57
CA ILE A 133 6.00 -18.38 -0.89
C ILE A 133 6.93 -19.40 -1.55
N LYS A 134 8.09 -19.69 -0.95
CA LYS A 134 8.97 -20.78 -1.41
C LYS A 134 8.27 -22.14 -1.35
N LYS A 135 7.47 -22.39 -0.31
CA LYS A 135 6.64 -23.61 -0.21
C LYS A 135 5.55 -23.63 -1.29
N ALA A 136 4.85 -22.52 -1.51
CA ALA A 136 3.84 -22.41 -2.57
C ALA A 136 4.45 -22.69 -3.95
N LYS A 137 5.65 -22.16 -4.24
CA LYS A 137 6.38 -22.42 -5.49
C LYS A 137 6.71 -23.88 -5.75
N ALA A 138 7.09 -24.61 -4.69
CA ALA A 138 7.40 -26.02 -4.79
C ALA A 138 6.17 -26.89 -5.11
N LEU A 139 4.96 -26.37 -4.85
CA LEU A 139 3.70 -27.05 -5.08
C LEU A 139 3.08 -26.75 -6.44
N ILE A 140 3.55 -25.71 -7.17
CA ILE A 140 3.03 -25.32 -8.50
C ILE A 140 3.02 -26.51 -9.47
N ALA A 141 4.11 -27.27 -9.54
CA ALA A 141 4.20 -28.43 -10.42
C ALA A 141 3.25 -29.59 -10.05
N LYS A 142 2.67 -29.56 -8.84
CA LYS A 142 1.76 -30.60 -8.30
C LYS A 142 0.29 -30.16 -8.29
N LEU A 143 0.00 -28.88 -8.54
CA LEU A 143 -1.35 -28.30 -8.47
C LEU A 143 -2.30 -28.84 -9.56
N GLU A 144 -1.76 -29.22 -10.71
CA GLU A 144 -2.53 -29.80 -11.82
C GLU A 144 -2.64 -31.33 -11.75
N SER A 145 -1.61 -32.02 -11.24
CA SER A 145 -1.49 -33.49 -11.29
C SER A 145 -2.01 -34.21 -10.05
N ASP A 146 -2.22 -33.50 -8.93
CA ASP A 146 -2.72 -34.08 -7.68
C ASP A 146 -3.79 -33.18 -7.04
N PRO A 147 -5.09 -33.56 -7.11
CA PRO A 147 -6.17 -32.85 -6.45
C PRO A 147 -5.97 -32.70 -4.92
N ALA A 148 -5.18 -33.57 -4.28
CA ALA A 148 -4.86 -33.50 -2.86
C ALA A 148 -3.82 -32.41 -2.52
N ALA A 149 -3.10 -31.86 -3.51
CA ALA A 149 -2.15 -30.76 -3.31
C ALA A 149 -2.83 -29.39 -3.14
N ARG A 150 -4.07 -29.24 -3.63
CA ARG A 150 -4.86 -28.00 -3.53
C ARG A 150 -5.16 -27.59 -2.08
N PRO A 151 -5.71 -28.46 -1.21
CA PRO A 151 -5.96 -28.12 0.19
C PRO A 151 -4.69 -27.92 1.04
N VAL A 152 -3.52 -28.31 0.55
CA VAL A 152 -2.21 -28.05 1.19
C VAL A 152 -1.68 -26.67 0.79
N CYS A 153 -1.82 -26.29 -0.48
CA CYS A 153 -1.47 -24.96 -0.96
C CYS A 153 -2.37 -23.88 -0.34
N GLU A 154 -3.68 -24.14 -0.24
CA GLU A 154 -4.63 -23.26 0.43
C GLU A 154 -4.27 -23.06 1.92
N ARG A 155 -3.88 -24.13 2.63
CA ARG A 155 -3.44 -24.05 4.03
C ARG A 155 -2.16 -23.28 4.22
N ALA A 156 -1.22 -23.39 3.27
CA ALA A 156 0.03 -22.64 3.30
C ALA A 156 -0.18 -21.12 3.06
N ALA A 157 -1.26 -20.77 2.36
CA ALA A 157 -1.66 -19.39 2.07
C ALA A 157 -2.54 -18.75 3.17
N GLN A 158 -3.10 -19.54 4.09
CA GLN A 158 -3.89 -19.01 5.20
C GLN A 158 -2.99 -18.36 6.27
N PRO A 159 -3.40 -17.20 6.84
CA PRO A 159 -2.71 -16.62 7.98
C PRO A 159 -2.80 -17.57 9.18
N ALA A 160 -1.73 -17.65 9.96
CA ALA A 160 -1.72 -18.49 11.16
C ALA A 160 -2.84 -18.02 12.09
N ARG A 161 -3.87 -18.85 12.27
CA ARG A 161 -4.94 -18.58 13.22
C ARG A 161 -4.31 -18.64 14.61
N SER A 162 -4.23 -17.50 15.30
CA SER A 162 -3.72 -17.46 16.66
C SER A 162 -4.52 -18.44 17.52
N GLU A 163 -3.87 -19.47 18.06
CA GLU A 163 -4.44 -20.29 19.12
C GLU A 163 -4.55 -19.41 20.37
N ARG A 164 -5.63 -18.63 20.46
CA ARG A 164 -6.05 -18.03 21.71
C ARG A 164 -6.56 -19.17 22.58
N GLY A 165 -5.77 -19.45 23.61
CA GLY A 165 -5.88 -20.61 24.46
C GLY A 165 -7.27 -20.87 25.04
N THR A 166 -7.60 -22.14 25.06
CA THR A 166 -8.60 -22.77 25.91
C THR A 166 -8.19 -22.58 27.38
N ARG A 167 -8.53 -21.45 27.98
CA ARG A 167 -8.68 -21.38 29.45
C ARG A 167 -10.04 -22.01 29.79
N ARG A 168 -10.00 -23.28 30.17
CA ARG A 168 -11.08 -23.90 30.94
C ARG A 168 -11.29 -23.05 32.21
N ARG A 169 -12.53 -22.63 32.44
CA ARG A 169 -13.03 -22.35 33.79
C ARG A 169 -13.63 -23.63 34.33
#